data_AF-C1BXT2-F1
#
_entry.id   AF-C1BXT2-F1
#
_cell.length_a   1.000
_cell.length_b   1.000
_cell.length_c   1.000
_cell.angle_alpha   90.00
_cell.angle_beta   90.00
_cell.angle_gamma   90.00
#
_symmetry.space_group_name_H-M   'P 1'
#
loop_
_entity.id
_entity.type
_entity.pdbx_description
1 polymer ?
#
loop_
_entity_poly.entity_id
_entity_poly.type
_entity_poly.pdbx_seq_one_letter_code
_entity_poly.pdbx_strand_id
1 'polypeptide(L)'
;MEVSTTFAQVVFQNIPHSYTPNVPVTCCYTLTSAIQPNPRDWVGIFKVGWSNTKDYHTFVWVEPSVGLEGQEPVMKQVIFTTYYLPKDDAEFYQFCYVDSTGLVRGASTPFCFKTPEEQSTDSLENDLLIITTQEKVDQREREDTRRDEKHLRSSLAMLEVLQLDSG
;
A
#
# COMPACT_ATOMS: atom_id res chain seq x y z
N MET A 1 -0.50 1.36 39.83
CA MET A 1 -1.48 1.06 38.77
C MET A 1 -0.78 1.32 37.46
N GLU A 2 -0.29 0.28 36.79
CA GLU A 2 0.27 0.44 35.44
C GLU A 2 -0.90 0.74 34.50
N VAL A 3 -0.85 1.91 33.88
CA VAL A 3 -1.76 2.23 32.78
C VAL A 3 -1.17 1.51 31.58
N SER A 4 -1.54 0.25 31.40
CA SER A 4 -1.17 -0.51 30.20
C SER A 4 -1.78 0.22 29.01
N THR A 5 -0.96 0.94 28.26
CA THR A 5 -1.34 1.48 26.96
C THR A 5 -1.60 0.28 26.06
N THR A 6 -2.86 -0.18 26.01
CA THR A 6 -3.34 -1.27 25.17
C THR A 6 -3.35 -0.82 23.72
N PHE A 7 -2.16 -0.65 23.11
CA PHE A 7 -2.04 -0.36 21.70
C PHE A 7 -2.35 -1.64 20.92
N ALA A 8 -3.26 -1.55 19.95
CA ALA A 8 -3.69 -2.62 19.04
C ALA A 8 -4.07 -3.96 19.73
N GLN A 9 -5.24 -3.99 20.38
CA GLN A 9 -5.78 -5.25 20.93
C GLN A 9 -6.32 -6.19 19.84
N VAL A 10 -6.57 -5.66 18.64
CA VAL A 10 -6.95 -6.42 17.45
C VAL A 10 -5.95 -6.14 16.34
N VAL A 11 -5.43 -7.20 15.73
CA VAL A 11 -4.44 -7.12 14.64
C VAL A 11 -5.03 -7.75 13.39
N PHE A 12 -5.18 -6.95 12.34
CA PHE A 12 -5.62 -7.40 11.02
C PHE A 12 -4.47 -8.10 10.29
N GLN A 13 -4.78 -9.20 9.60
CA GLN A 13 -3.80 -10.10 9.02
C GLN A 13 -3.89 -10.09 7.49
N ASN A 14 -2.73 -10.06 6.82
CA ASN A 14 -2.60 -10.23 5.37
C ASN A 14 -3.49 -9.30 4.54
N ILE A 15 -3.52 -8.01 4.89
CA ILE A 15 -4.34 -7.01 4.20
C ILE A 15 -3.63 -6.58 2.90
N PRO A 16 -4.19 -6.89 1.71
CA PRO A 16 -3.61 -6.48 0.45
C PRO A 16 -3.77 -4.96 0.26
N HIS A 17 -2.98 -4.38 -0.63
CA HIS A 17 -3.10 -2.97 -1.00
C HIS A 17 -4.38 -2.65 -1.79
N SER A 18 -4.99 -3.68 -2.41
CA SER A 18 -6.25 -3.56 -3.14
C SER A 18 -7.10 -4.81 -3.05
N TYR A 19 -8.41 -4.62 -3.16
CA TYR A 19 -9.39 -5.68 -3.37
C TYR A 19 -10.08 -5.49 -4.72
N THR A 20 -10.45 -6.60 -5.36
CA THR A 20 -11.21 -6.55 -6.61
C THR A 20 -12.67 -6.14 -6.32
N PRO A 21 -13.22 -5.13 -7.02
CA PRO A 21 -14.62 -4.76 -6.91
C PRO A 21 -15.56 -5.94 -7.23
N ASN A 22 -16.76 -5.92 -6.66
CA ASN A 22 -17.80 -6.93 -6.90
C ASN A 22 -17.44 -8.37 -6.47
N VAL A 23 -16.38 -8.56 -5.66
CA VAL A 23 -16.02 -9.84 -5.03
C VAL A 23 -16.17 -9.72 -3.51
N PRO A 24 -16.73 -10.72 -2.80
CA PRO A 24 -16.80 -10.66 -1.34
C PRO A 24 -15.41 -10.53 -0.73
N VAL A 25 -15.29 -9.71 0.31
CA VAL A 25 -14.00 -9.47 0.98
C VAL A 25 -13.95 -10.27 2.28
N THR A 26 -12.96 -11.16 2.39
CA THR A 26 -12.66 -11.86 3.64
C THR A 26 -11.61 -11.05 4.40
N CYS A 27 -11.97 -10.63 5.62
CA CYS A 27 -11.10 -9.88 6.51
C CYS A 27 -10.70 -10.77 7.68
N CYS A 28 -9.40 -11.07 7.79
CA CYS A 28 -8.84 -11.90 8.86
C CYS A 28 -8.19 -11.03 9.93
N TYR A 29 -8.38 -11.40 11.20
CA TYR A 29 -7.77 -10.70 12.33
C TYR A 29 -7.53 -11.64 13.51
N THR A 30 -6.63 -11.25 14.41
CA THR A 30 -6.34 -11.93 15.66
C THR A 30 -6.66 -11.01 16.84
N LEU A 31 -7.23 -11.59 17.89
CA LEU A 31 -7.48 -10.90 19.16
C LEU A 31 -6.32 -11.16 20.12
N THR A 32 -5.80 -10.13 20.77
CA THR A 32 -4.84 -10.32 21.87
C THR A 32 -5.56 -10.82 23.11
N SER A 33 -4.83 -11.37 24.08
CA SER A 33 -5.38 -11.80 25.37
C SER A 33 -5.98 -10.66 26.20
N ALA A 34 -5.77 -9.40 25.81
CA ALA A 34 -6.29 -8.22 26.49
C ALA A 34 -7.74 -7.87 26.13
N ILE A 35 -8.35 -8.53 25.14
CA ILE A 35 -9.73 -8.28 24.72
C ILE A 35 -10.54 -9.57 24.62
N GLN A 36 -11.74 -9.54 25.18
CA GLN A 36 -12.72 -10.61 25.03
C GLN A 36 -13.73 -10.17 23.97
N PRO A 37 -13.97 -10.98 22.91
CA PRO A 37 -14.95 -10.62 21.88
C PRO A 37 -16.37 -10.57 22.46
N ASN A 38 -17.11 -9.51 22.13
CA ASN A 38 -18.52 -9.35 22.46
C ASN A 38 -19.40 -9.54 21.21
N PRO A 39 -20.63 -10.10 21.32
CA PRO A 39 -21.56 -10.18 20.19
C PRO A 39 -22.00 -8.81 19.62
N ARG A 40 -21.77 -7.71 20.36
CA ARG A 40 -21.98 -6.33 19.91
C ARG A 40 -20.69 -5.66 19.42
N ASP A 41 -19.59 -6.39 19.33
CA ASP A 41 -18.42 -5.93 18.61
C ASP A 41 -18.65 -6.10 17.10
N TRP A 42 -18.00 -5.28 16.30
CA TRP A 42 -18.14 -5.32 14.85
C TRP A 42 -16.87 -4.87 14.15
N VAL A 43 -16.70 -5.34 12.92
CA VAL A 43 -15.62 -4.89 12.03
C VAL A 43 -16.25 -4.04 10.94
N GLY A 44 -15.77 -2.81 10.80
CA GLY A 44 -16.22 -1.87 9.78
C GLY A 44 -15.17 -1.62 8.71
N ILE A 45 -15.62 -1.26 7.52
CA ILE A 45 -14.81 -0.62 6.49
C ILE A 45 -15.00 0.88 6.61
N PHE A 46 -13.91 1.62 6.77
CA PHE A 46 -13.91 3.07 6.92
C PHE A 46 -13.07 3.71 5.82
N LYS A 47 -13.54 4.82 5.25
CA LYS A 47 -12.71 5.68 4.41
C LYS A 47 -11.59 6.29 5.26
N VAL A 48 -10.35 6.29 4.78
CA VAL A 48 -9.21 6.89 5.49
C VAL A 48 -9.49 8.37 5.79
N GLY A 49 -9.15 8.82 7.00
CA GLY A 49 -9.46 10.18 7.48
C GLY A 49 -10.80 10.30 8.22
N TRP A 50 -11.50 9.19 8.47
CA TRP A 50 -12.67 9.14 9.35
C TRP A 50 -12.37 9.71 10.76
N SER A 51 -13.37 10.30 11.41
CA SER A 51 -13.23 10.93 12.73
C SER A 51 -14.08 10.27 13.81
N ASN A 52 -15.17 9.61 13.42
CA ASN A 52 -16.09 8.94 14.33
C ASN A 52 -16.37 7.51 13.88
N THR A 53 -16.67 6.62 14.82
CA THR A 53 -17.08 5.24 14.50
C THR A 53 -18.40 5.16 13.75
N LYS A 54 -19.17 6.25 13.65
CA LYS A 54 -20.36 6.36 12.79
C LYS A 54 -20.05 6.62 11.32
N ASP A 55 -18.81 6.95 10.97
CA ASP A 55 -18.39 7.25 9.60
C ASP A 55 -18.07 5.98 8.78
N TYR A 56 -18.54 4.81 9.23
CA TYR A 56 -18.32 3.55 8.53
C TYR A 56 -19.04 3.55 7.18
N HIS A 57 -18.43 2.91 6.19
CA HIS A 57 -19.08 2.62 4.91
C HIS A 57 -20.01 1.42 5.03
N THR A 58 -19.48 0.31 5.56
CA THR A 58 -20.22 -0.93 5.84
C THR A 58 -19.60 -1.65 7.03
N PHE A 59 -20.32 -2.62 7.60
CA PHE A 59 -19.87 -3.37 8.76
C PHE A 59 -20.42 -4.79 8.81
N VAL A 60 -19.75 -5.63 9.61
CA VAL A 60 -20.18 -6.99 9.95
C VAL A 60 -20.03 -7.20 11.45
N TRP A 61 -21.07 -7.74 12.10
CA TRP A 61 -21.01 -8.11 13.51
C TRP A 61 -20.02 -9.25 13.74
N VAL A 62 -19.30 -9.21 14.85
CA VAL A 62 -18.39 -10.28 15.25
C VAL A 62 -19.20 -11.46 15.77
N GLU A 63 -18.96 -12.64 15.20
CA GLU A 63 -19.61 -13.85 15.69
C GLU A 63 -19.07 -14.24 17.09
N PRO A 64 -19.94 -14.72 17.99
CA PRO A 64 -19.52 -15.29 19.26
C PRO A 64 -18.51 -16.42 19.02
N SER A 65 -17.43 -16.46 19.81
CA SER A 65 -16.52 -17.61 19.78
C SER A 65 -17.24 -18.84 20.31
N VAL A 66 -17.63 -19.76 19.43
CA VAL A 66 -18.24 -21.03 19.81
C VAL A 66 -17.13 -22.01 20.17
N GLY A 67 -16.89 -22.20 21.47
CA GLY A 67 -16.37 -23.45 22.02
C GLY A 67 -14.94 -23.88 21.69
N LEU A 68 -13.94 -23.00 21.82
CA LEU A 68 -12.54 -23.42 21.89
C LEU A 68 -11.85 -22.71 23.08
N GLU A 69 -12.17 -23.18 24.29
CA GLU A 69 -11.40 -22.86 25.48
C GLU A 69 -9.99 -23.46 25.31
N GLY A 70 -8.96 -22.61 25.20
CA GLY A 70 -7.60 -22.99 25.56
C GLY A 70 -6.54 -23.11 24.46
N GLN A 71 -6.74 -22.60 23.23
CA GLN A 71 -5.67 -22.62 22.22
C GLN A 71 -5.45 -21.26 21.55
N GLU A 72 -4.33 -20.61 21.92
CA GLU A 72 -3.59 -19.57 21.17
C GLU A 72 -4.43 -18.39 20.61
N PRO A 73 -3.84 -17.33 20.03
CA PRO A 73 -4.64 -16.33 19.33
C PRO A 73 -5.34 -16.98 18.14
N VAL A 74 -6.61 -17.39 18.33
CA VAL A 74 -7.45 -17.94 17.26
C VAL A 74 -7.64 -16.86 16.20
N MET A 75 -7.12 -17.12 15.00
CA MET A 75 -7.40 -16.29 13.83
C MET A 75 -8.91 -16.31 13.56
N LYS A 76 -9.52 -15.12 13.57
CA LYS A 76 -10.92 -14.91 13.25
C LYS A 76 -11.04 -14.30 11.85
N GLN A 77 -12.22 -14.44 11.27
CA GLN A 77 -12.56 -13.82 9.99
C GLN A 77 -13.99 -13.29 9.98
N VAL A 78 -14.21 -12.25 9.18
CA VAL A 78 -15.54 -11.79 8.77
C VAL A 78 -15.58 -11.68 7.26
N ILE A 79 -16.78 -11.82 6.68
CA ILE A 79 -16.98 -11.73 5.23
C ILE A 79 -17.90 -10.55 4.94
N PHE A 80 -17.41 -9.60 4.16
CA PHE A 80 -18.19 -8.48 3.64
C PHE A 80 -18.83 -8.88 2.32
N THR A 81 -20.15 -8.81 2.24
CA THR A 81 -20.91 -9.12 1.02
C THR A 81 -20.76 -7.99 -0.01
N THR A 82 -20.64 -8.37 -1.27
CA THR A 82 -20.36 -7.47 -2.41
C THR A 82 -21.26 -6.24 -2.51
N TYR A 83 -22.55 -6.40 -2.23
CA TYR A 83 -23.56 -5.34 -2.37
C TYR A 83 -23.27 -4.10 -1.53
N TYR A 84 -22.57 -4.23 -0.39
CA TYR A 84 -22.26 -3.12 0.52
C TYR A 84 -20.80 -2.66 0.45
N LEU A 85 -20.00 -3.19 -0.47
CA LEU A 85 -18.62 -2.78 -0.61
C LEU A 85 -18.53 -1.43 -1.34
N PRO A 86 -17.50 -0.61 -1.03
CA PRO A 86 -17.17 0.54 -1.84
C PRO A 86 -17.03 0.16 -3.31
N LYS A 87 -17.46 1.09 -4.17
CA LYS A 87 -17.21 0.99 -5.60
C LYS A 87 -15.78 1.42 -5.88
N ASP A 88 -15.39 1.30 -7.13
CA ASP A 88 -14.14 1.86 -7.63
C ASP A 88 -14.24 3.40 -7.65
N ASP A 89 -13.93 4.02 -6.52
CA ASP A 89 -13.99 5.48 -6.30
C ASP A 89 -12.60 6.10 -6.11
N ALA A 90 -11.53 5.34 -6.35
CA ALA A 90 -10.14 5.71 -6.13
C ALA A 90 -9.82 6.15 -4.68
N GLU A 91 -10.66 5.81 -3.70
CA GLU A 91 -10.44 6.15 -2.30
C GLU A 91 -9.72 5.03 -1.54
N PHE A 92 -9.04 5.43 -0.47
CA PHE A 92 -8.45 4.49 0.48
C PHE A 92 -9.39 4.21 1.63
N TYR A 93 -9.44 2.93 1.99
CA TYR A 93 -10.24 2.37 3.06
C TYR A 93 -9.36 1.59 4.02
N GLN A 94 -9.86 1.32 5.22
CA GLN A 94 -9.23 0.46 6.20
C GLN A 94 -10.30 -0.28 7.00
N PHE A 95 -9.95 -1.45 7.52
CA PHE A 95 -10.77 -2.14 8.50
C PHE A 95 -10.54 -1.54 9.88
N CYS A 96 -11.60 -1.39 10.65
CA CYS A 96 -11.53 -1.04 12.07
C CYS A 96 -12.36 -2.03 12.89
N TYR A 97 -11.78 -2.56 13.96
CA TYR A 97 -12.52 -3.35 14.95
C TYR A 97 -13.05 -2.39 16.01
N VAL A 98 -14.37 -2.35 16.18
CA VAL A 98 -15.06 -1.51 17.15
C VAL A 98 -15.69 -2.40 18.20
N ASP A 99 -15.38 -2.13 19.47
CA ASP A 99 -15.96 -2.88 20.57
C ASP A 99 -17.39 -2.45 20.89
N SER A 100 -18.05 -3.21 21.75
CA SER A 100 -19.42 -2.96 22.22
C SER A 100 -19.61 -1.62 22.97
N THR A 101 -18.52 -0.94 23.35
CA THR A 101 -18.55 0.41 23.94
C THR A 101 -18.39 1.52 22.88
N GLY A 102 -18.12 1.16 21.63
CA GLY A 102 -17.91 2.08 20.52
C GLY A 102 -16.46 2.53 20.35
N LEU A 103 -15.50 1.88 21.02
CA LEU A 103 -14.07 2.21 20.93
C LEU A 103 -13.37 1.35 19.87
N VAL A 104 -12.45 1.97 19.13
CA VAL A 104 -11.63 1.26 18.14
C VAL A 104 -10.48 0.54 18.84
N ARG A 105 -10.40 -0.78 18.63
CA ARG A 105 -9.41 -1.66 19.26
C ARG A 105 -8.32 -2.15 18.31
N GLY A 106 -8.48 -1.88 17.01
CA GLY A 106 -7.49 -2.12 15.98
C GLY A 106 -7.92 -1.47 14.67
N ALA A 107 -6.94 -1.14 13.83
CA ALA A 107 -7.13 -0.63 12.48
C ALA A 107 -6.13 -1.33 11.53
N SER A 108 -6.56 -1.66 10.31
CA SER A 108 -5.67 -2.25 9.32
C SER A 108 -4.78 -1.21 8.65
N THR A 109 -3.80 -1.68 7.88
CA THR A 109 -3.19 -0.87 6.83
C THR A 109 -4.25 -0.45 5.79
N PRO A 110 -4.11 0.73 5.17
CA PRO A 110 -5.01 1.15 4.10
C PRO A 110 -4.98 0.24 2.87
N PHE A 111 -6.13 0.13 2.21
CA PHE A 111 -6.33 -0.57 0.93
C PHE A 111 -7.33 0.21 0.07
N CYS A 112 -7.41 -0.11 -1.21
CA CYS A 112 -8.40 0.47 -2.13
C CYS A 112 -9.21 -0.63 -2.84
N PHE A 113 -10.23 -0.24 -3.60
CA PHE A 113 -10.94 -1.14 -4.52
C PHE A 113 -10.53 -0.79 -5.94
N LYS A 114 -9.91 -1.73 -6.66
CA LYS A 114 -9.39 -1.52 -8.02
C LYS A 114 -9.64 -2.73 -8.90
N THR A 115 -10.01 -2.49 -10.16
CA THR A 115 -10.09 -3.55 -11.17
C THR A 115 -8.71 -4.16 -11.46
N PRO A 116 -8.64 -5.41 -11.96
CA PRO A 116 -7.36 -6.04 -12.30
C PRO A 116 -6.55 -5.24 -13.33
N GLU A 117 -7.20 -4.53 -14.26
CA GLU A 117 -6.53 -3.68 -15.22
C GLU A 117 -5.75 -2.55 -14.52
N GLU A 118 -6.38 -1.87 -13.57
CA GLU A 118 -5.79 -0.73 -12.85
C GLU A 118 -4.67 -1.16 -11.89
N GLN A 119 -4.78 -2.34 -11.30
CA GLN A 119 -3.72 -2.91 -10.45
C GLN A 119 -2.41 -3.13 -11.22
N SER A 120 -2.51 -3.44 -12.52
CA SER A 120 -1.34 -3.66 -13.37
C SER A 120 -0.61 -2.35 -13.72
N THR A 121 -1.35 -1.26 -13.94
CA THR A 121 -0.78 0.06 -14.20
C THR A 121 -0.07 0.64 -12.97
N ASP A 122 -0.67 0.52 -11.79
CA ASP A 122 -0.12 0.99 -10.50
C ASP A 122 1.25 0.37 -10.19
N SER A 123 1.42 -0.90 -10.54
CA SER A 123 2.69 -1.61 -10.34
C SER A 123 3.81 -1.14 -11.27
N LEU A 124 3.47 -0.61 -12.46
CA LEU A 124 4.45 -0.12 -13.42
C LEU A 124 4.89 1.32 -13.13
N GLU A 125 4.00 2.13 -12.54
CA GLU A 125 4.28 3.53 -12.20
C GLU A 125 5.04 3.69 -10.86
N ASN A 126 4.87 2.77 -9.91
CA ASN A 126 5.57 2.82 -8.61
C ASN A 126 7.02 2.29 -8.64
N ASP A 127 7.49 1.65 -9.72
CA ASP A 127 8.75 0.90 -9.73
C ASP A 127 9.94 1.60 -10.45
N LEU A 128 9.84 2.88 -10.86
CA LEU A 128 10.97 3.57 -11.50
C LEU A 128 11.31 4.95 -10.91
N LEU A 129 12.12 4.93 -9.85
CA LEU A 129 12.99 6.04 -9.46
C LEU A 129 14.44 5.67 -9.78
N ILE A 130 14.95 6.10 -10.93
CA ILE A 130 16.36 5.90 -11.28
C ILE A 130 17.21 6.91 -10.49
N ILE A 131 17.74 6.49 -9.34
CA ILE A 131 18.69 7.29 -8.57
C ILE A 131 20.08 7.15 -9.22
N THR A 132 20.48 8.14 -10.01
CA THR A 132 21.85 8.24 -10.54
C THR A 132 22.65 9.22 -9.68
N THR A 133 23.90 8.88 -9.34
CA THR A 133 24.78 9.77 -8.57
C THR A 133 25.28 10.93 -9.43
N GLN A 134 25.47 12.11 -8.81
CA GLN A 134 26.03 13.28 -9.50
C GLN A 134 27.38 12.96 -10.16
N GLU A 135 28.21 12.14 -9.51
CA GLU A 135 29.49 11.70 -10.06
C GLU A 135 29.34 10.93 -11.38
N LYS A 136 28.34 10.04 -11.49
CA LYS A 136 28.05 9.30 -12.73
C LYS A 136 27.53 10.21 -13.83
N VAL A 137 26.73 11.21 -13.49
CA VAL A 137 26.24 12.22 -14.44
C VAL A 137 27.43 13.01 -14.99
N ASP A 138 28.25 13.57 -14.11
CA ASP A 138 29.41 14.37 -14.49
C ASP A 138 30.44 13.56 -15.31
N GLN A 139 30.65 12.28 -14.97
CA GLN A 139 31.57 11.43 -15.70
C GLN A 139 31.09 11.17 -17.14
N ARG A 140 29.78 11.02 -17.33
CA ARG A 140 29.17 10.85 -18.65
C ARG A 140 29.34 12.12 -19.50
N GLU A 141 29.10 13.28 -18.92
CA GLU A 141 29.29 14.58 -19.59
C GLU A 141 30.76 14.83 -19.99
N ARG A 142 31.71 14.45 -19.12
CA ARG A 142 33.14 14.54 -19.43
C ARG A 142 33.52 13.59 -20.57
N GLU A 143 32.97 12.38 -20.60
CA GLU A 143 33.22 11.43 -21.68
C GLU A 143 32.67 11.92 -23.03
N ASP A 144 31.47 12.50 -23.03
CA ASP A 144 30.86 13.06 -24.24
C ASP A 144 31.64 14.27 -24.75
N THR A 145 32.03 15.20 -23.86
CA THR A 145 32.90 16.33 -24.22
C THR A 145 34.23 15.86 -24.84
N ARG A 146 34.83 14.80 -24.28
CA ARG A 146 36.07 14.22 -24.82
C ARG A 146 35.87 13.54 -26.16
N ARG A 147 34.70 12.95 -26.42
CA ARG A 147 34.36 12.39 -27.74
C ARG A 147 34.22 13.50 -28.77
N ASP A 148 33.52 14.57 -28.43
CA ASP A 148 33.31 15.71 -29.31
C ASP A 148 34.63 16.42 -29.66
N GLU A 149 35.52 16.60 -28.68
CA GLU A 149 36.84 17.18 -28.93
C GLU A 149 37.66 16.33 -29.90
N LYS A 150 37.68 15.00 -29.71
CA LYS A 150 38.37 14.07 -30.62
C LYS A 150 37.79 14.15 -32.04
N HIS A 151 36.47 14.19 -32.15
CA HIS A 151 35.79 14.27 -33.45
C HIS A 151 36.11 15.57 -34.18
N LEU A 152 36.12 16.71 -33.46
CA LEU A 152 36.46 18.01 -34.03
C LEU A 152 37.93 18.06 -34.48
N ARG A 153 38.84 17.55 -33.65
CA ARG A 153 40.27 17.48 -34.00
C ARG A 153 40.52 16.60 -35.23
N SER A 154 39.82 15.47 -35.34
CA SER A 154 39.90 14.62 -36.53
C SER A 154 39.36 15.32 -37.78
N SER A 155 38.25 16.04 -37.66
CA SER A 155 37.67 16.81 -38.77
C SER A 155 38.59 17.95 -39.22
N LEU A 156 39.21 18.67 -38.27
CA LEU A 156 40.19 19.72 -38.55
C LEU A 156 41.44 19.17 -39.25
N ALA A 157 41.98 18.06 -38.77
CA ALA A 157 43.13 17.41 -39.39
C ALA A 157 42.85 16.97 -40.84
N MET A 158 41.64 16.46 -41.12
CA MET A 158 41.25 16.14 -42.49
C MET A 158 41.15 17.38 -43.40
N LEU A 159 40.61 18.49 -42.90
CA LEU A 159 40.55 19.75 -43.64
C LEU A 159 41.93 20.29 -43.99
N GLU A 160 42.89 20.19 -43.07
CA GLU A 160 44.27 20.67 -43.27
C GLU A 160 45.02 19.83 -44.32
N VAL A 161 44.84 18.50 -44.32
CA VAL A 161 45.42 17.62 -45.35
C VAL A 161 44.87 17.94 -46.74
N LEU A 162 43.57 18.22 -46.87
CA LEU A 162 42.96 18.60 -48.14
C LEU A 162 43.42 19.96 -48.66
N GLN A 163 43.83 20.87 -47.77
CA GLN A 163 44.37 22.18 -48.14
C GLN A 163 45.84 22.11 -48.59
N LEU A 164 46.61 21.12 -48.14
CA LEU A 164 48.00 20.89 -48.55
C LEU A 164 48.12 20.23 -49.93
N ASP A 165 47.15 19.42 -50.34
CA ASP A 165 47.10 18.76 -51.67
C ASP A 165 46.61 19.67 -52.82
N SER A 166 46.23 20.92 -52.53
CA SER A 166 45.79 21.91 -53.55
C SER A 166 46.82 23.02 -53.84
N GLY A 167 48.06 22.88 -53.33
CA GLY A 167 49.18 23.83 -53.53
C GLY A 167 50.18 23.40 -54.58
#